data_AF-A0A1S1PA68-F1
#
_entry.id   AF-A0A1S1PA68-F1
#
_cell.length_a   1.000
_cell.length_b   1.000
_cell.length_c   1.000
_cell.angle_alpha   90.00
_cell.angle_beta   90.00
_cell.angle_gamma   90.00
#
_symmetry.space_group_name_H-M   'P 1'
#
loop_
_entity.id
_entity.type
_entity.pdbx_description
1 polymer ?
#
loop_
_entity_poly.entity_id
_entity_poly.type
_entity_poly.pdbx_seq_one_letter_code
_entity_poly.pdbx_strand_id
1 'polypeptide(L)'
;MVGEVLRGLSPDSPPGTAPRPDYDPGRWSLARREQVKAAELAAAGHPVSAATVKRHRQRYQARGVVGLVDHRVDRRRAGFVLWRTEQILAGSDPPVVVPSRRTLYRLFGRLAHGRHVTGSARARRSLAARPDGPVLLTPSVA
;
A
#
# COMPACT_ATOMS: atom_id res chain seq x y z
N MET A 1 5.06 -7.53 -8.79
CA MET A 1 6.03 -7.75 -7.69
C MET A 1 5.51 -8.75 -6.64
N VAL A 2 4.61 -8.38 -5.71
CA VAL A 2 4.27 -9.28 -4.57
C VAL A 2 3.10 -10.22 -4.85
N GLY A 3 2.07 -9.76 -5.58
CA GLY A 3 0.95 -10.61 -5.99
C GLY A 3 1.39 -11.82 -6.83
N GLU A 4 2.45 -11.64 -7.60
CA GLU A 4 3.08 -12.66 -8.45
C GLU A 4 3.86 -13.69 -7.63
N VAL A 5 4.58 -13.29 -6.59
CA VAL A 5 5.23 -14.24 -5.66
C VAL A 5 4.20 -15.11 -4.94
N LEU A 6 3.00 -14.57 -4.66
CA LEU A 6 1.94 -15.28 -3.94
C LEU A 6 1.12 -16.21 -4.86
N ARG A 7 0.73 -15.72 -6.05
CA ARG A 7 -0.21 -16.40 -6.96
C ARG A 7 0.43 -16.96 -8.22
N GLY A 8 1.68 -16.63 -8.49
CA GLY A 8 2.40 -16.97 -9.72
C GLY A 8 1.95 -16.21 -10.97
N LEU A 9 1.13 -15.17 -10.79
CA LEU A 9 0.56 -14.35 -11.85
C LEU A 9 1.01 -12.90 -11.73
N SER A 10 1.48 -12.33 -12.84
CA SER A 10 1.83 -10.91 -12.92
C SER A 10 0.56 -10.06 -12.71
N PRO A 11 0.62 -8.91 -12.03
CA PRO A 11 -0.53 -8.03 -11.86
C PRO A 11 -1.12 -7.51 -13.18
N ASP A 12 -0.33 -7.51 -14.27
CA ASP A 12 -0.76 -7.07 -15.60
C ASP A 12 -1.13 -8.26 -16.53
N SER A 13 -1.26 -9.47 -15.99
CA SER A 13 -1.65 -10.65 -16.77
C SER A 13 -3.15 -10.66 -17.08
N PRO A 14 -3.56 -11.00 -18.32
CA PRO A 14 -4.96 -11.21 -18.67
C PRO A 14 -5.64 -12.26 -17.76
N PRO A 15 -6.95 -12.13 -17.46
CA PRO A 15 -7.70 -13.13 -16.72
C PRO A 15 -7.59 -14.52 -17.38
N GLY A 16 -7.27 -15.55 -16.60
CA GLY A 16 -7.12 -16.93 -17.10
C GLY A 16 -5.70 -17.31 -17.55
N THR A 17 -4.71 -16.41 -17.45
CA THR A 17 -3.31 -16.75 -17.69
C THR A 17 -2.84 -17.80 -16.67
N ALA A 18 -2.19 -18.87 -17.12
CA ALA A 18 -1.60 -19.87 -16.23
C ALA A 18 -0.37 -19.29 -15.48
N PRO A 19 -0.15 -19.67 -14.20
CA PRO A 19 1.01 -19.21 -13.44
C PRO A 19 2.32 -19.58 -14.14
N ARG A 20 3.33 -18.70 -14.11
CA ARG A 20 4.66 -19.03 -14.64
C ARG A 20 5.20 -20.27 -13.90
N PRO A 21 5.83 -21.24 -14.60
CA PRO A 21 6.24 -22.52 -14.01
C PRO A 21 7.14 -22.38 -12.77
N ASP A 22 7.99 -21.35 -12.73
CA ASP A 22 8.89 -21.08 -11.60
C ASP A 22 8.20 -20.45 -10.38
N TYR A 23 6.95 -20.01 -10.55
CA TYR A 23 6.14 -19.39 -9.51
C TYR A 23 4.91 -20.20 -9.09
N ASP A 24 4.75 -21.41 -9.63
CA ASP A 24 3.66 -22.31 -9.30
C ASP A 24 3.66 -22.62 -7.79
N PRO A 25 2.61 -22.22 -7.04
CA PRO A 25 2.49 -22.50 -5.61
C PRO A 25 2.36 -23.98 -5.28
N GLY A 26 1.86 -24.80 -6.21
CA GLY A 26 1.74 -26.26 -6.04
C GLY A 26 3.07 -27.00 -6.21
N ARG A 27 4.03 -26.39 -6.92
CA ARG A 27 5.33 -27.00 -7.25
C ARG A 27 6.50 -26.44 -6.46
N TRP A 28 6.48 -25.15 -6.09
CA TRP A 28 7.64 -24.47 -5.51
C TRP A 28 7.36 -23.75 -4.20
N SER A 29 8.31 -23.88 -3.27
CA SER A 29 8.26 -23.20 -1.98
C SER A 29 8.25 -21.67 -2.13
N LEU A 30 7.64 -21.00 -1.16
CA LEU A 30 7.51 -19.54 -1.16
C LEU A 30 8.89 -18.84 -1.13
N ALA A 31 9.86 -19.42 -0.43
CA ALA A 31 11.23 -18.92 -0.38
C ALA A 31 11.95 -18.98 -1.75
N ARG A 32 11.77 -20.07 -2.51
CA ARG A 32 12.31 -20.18 -3.88
C ARG A 32 11.71 -19.11 -4.79
N ARG A 33 10.39 -18.89 -4.69
CA ARG A 33 9.69 -17.85 -5.46
C ARG A 33 10.16 -16.43 -5.09
N GLU A 34 10.45 -16.17 -3.82
CA GLU A 34 11.07 -14.92 -3.37
C GLU A 34 12.48 -14.71 -3.97
N GLN A 35 13.29 -15.77 -4.11
CA GLN A 35 14.62 -15.70 -4.72
C GLN A 35 14.57 -15.48 -6.24
N VAL A 36 13.71 -16.20 -6.95
CA VAL A 36 13.49 -16.01 -8.40
C VAL A 36 13.07 -14.57 -8.67
N LYS A 37 12.15 -14.01 -7.86
CA LYS A 37 11.73 -12.62 -8.06
C LYS A 37 12.82 -11.60 -7.77
N ALA A 38 13.66 -11.86 -6.78
CA ALA A 38 14.81 -11.02 -6.49
C ALA A 38 15.81 -11.03 -7.66
N ALA A 39 16.08 -12.19 -8.26
CA ALA A 39 16.94 -12.33 -9.43
C ALA A 39 16.38 -11.59 -10.65
N GLU A 40 15.07 -11.70 -10.92
CA GLU A 40 14.41 -10.95 -11.99
C GLU A 40 14.52 -9.44 -11.80
N LEU A 41 14.26 -8.94 -10.58
CA LEU A 41 14.36 -7.52 -10.27
C LEU A 41 15.81 -7.02 -10.41
N ALA A 42 16.78 -7.80 -9.93
CA ALA A 42 18.19 -7.48 -10.08
C ALA A 42 18.61 -7.42 -11.55
N ALA A 43 18.18 -8.39 -12.38
CA ALA A 43 18.41 -8.39 -13.82
C ALA A 43 17.76 -7.19 -14.54
N ALA A 44 16.61 -6.74 -14.05
CA ALA A 44 15.94 -5.53 -14.53
C ALA A 44 16.57 -4.22 -13.99
N GLY A 45 17.74 -4.26 -13.34
CA GLY A 45 18.43 -3.08 -12.81
C GLY A 45 17.89 -2.56 -11.47
N HIS A 46 17.03 -3.32 -10.79
CA HIS A 46 16.47 -2.98 -9.49
C HIS A 46 17.11 -3.87 -8.42
N PRO A 47 18.19 -3.43 -7.74
CA PRO A 47 18.92 -4.27 -6.78
C PRO A 47 18.05 -4.53 -5.53
N VAL A 48 17.28 -5.61 -5.56
CA VAL A 48 16.35 -6.00 -4.50
C VAL A 48 16.68 -7.42 -4.05
N SER A 49 17.00 -7.58 -2.77
CA SER A 49 17.28 -8.89 -2.19
C SER A 49 16.01 -9.72 -1.94
N ALA A 50 16.14 -11.05 -1.88
CA ALA A 50 15.05 -11.95 -1.51
C ALA A 50 14.44 -11.61 -0.13
N ALA A 51 15.26 -11.17 0.83
CA ALA A 51 14.79 -10.67 2.12
C ALA A 51 13.90 -9.42 2.00
N THR A 52 14.20 -8.54 1.05
CA THR A 52 13.34 -7.38 0.75
C THR A 52 12.03 -7.82 0.10
N VAL A 53 12.07 -8.76 -0.84
CA VAL A 53 10.85 -9.36 -1.44
C VAL A 53 9.97 -10.02 -0.37
N LYS A 54 10.57 -10.81 0.55
CA LYS A 54 9.89 -11.40 1.71
C LYS A 54 9.22 -10.35 2.59
N ARG A 55 9.94 -9.29 2.95
CA ARG A 55 9.41 -8.18 3.77
C ARG A 55 8.25 -7.47 3.07
N HIS A 56 8.37 -7.23 1.76
CA HIS A 56 7.30 -6.62 0.97
C HIS A 56 6.07 -7.53 0.93
N ARG A 57 6.28 -8.84 0.75
CA ARG A 57 5.21 -9.84 0.83
C ARG A 57 4.50 -9.86 2.16
N GLN A 58 5.23 -9.93 3.27
CA GLN A 58 4.63 -9.93 4.60
C GLN A 58 3.81 -8.66 4.85
N ARG A 59 4.33 -7.49 4.46
CA ARG A 59 3.58 -6.22 4.57
C ARG A 59 2.32 -6.21 3.71
N TYR A 60 2.40 -6.74 2.50
CA TYR A 60 1.26 -6.86 1.61
C TYR A 60 0.20 -7.83 2.14
N GLN A 61 0.59 -8.98 2.68
CA GLN A 61 -0.37 -9.91 3.29
C GLN A 61 -1.05 -9.29 4.52
N ALA A 62 -0.32 -8.53 5.33
CA ALA A 62 -0.87 -7.92 6.53
C ALA A 62 -1.76 -6.70 6.25
N ARG A 63 -1.52 -5.95 5.16
CA ARG A 63 -2.08 -4.60 4.97
C ARG A 63 -2.53 -4.31 3.53
N GLY A 64 -2.50 -5.30 2.64
CA GLY A 64 -2.73 -5.11 1.21
C GLY A 64 -1.69 -4.19 0.55
N VAL A 65 -2.08 -3.57 -0.56
CA VAL A 65 -1.24 -2.64 -1.36
C VAL A 65 -0.68 -1.49 -0.51
N VAL A 66 -1.44 -1.02 0.47
CA VAL A 66 -1.05 0.06 1.40
C VAL A 66 0.23 -0.29 2.16
N GLY A 67 0.47 -1.57 2.48
CA GLY A 67 1.69 -2.02 3.16
C GLY A 67 2.97 -1.84 2.34
N LEU A 68 2.86 -1.59 1.03
CA LEU A 68 3.99 -1.38 0.12
C LEU A 68 4.35 0.10 -0.08
N VAL A 69 3.51 1.03 0.40
CA VAL A 69 3.77 2.48 0.27
C VAL A 69 4.87 2.93 1.23
N ASP A 70 5.67 3.92 0.81
CA ASP A 70 6.68 4.54 1.66
C ASP A 70 6.04 5.48 2.70
N HIS A 71 5.83 4.96 3.91
CA HIS A 71 5.29 5.71 5.03
C HIS A 71 6.26 6.71 5.67
N ARG A 72 7.50 6.85 5.18
CA ARG A 72 8.41 7.91 5.67
C ARG A 72 7.86 9.31 5.42
N VAL A 73 7.18 9.49 4.29
CA VAL A 73 6.51 10.75 3.94
C VAL A 73 5.38 11.03 4.93
N ASP A 74 4.63 10.00 5.35
CA ASP A 74 3.57 10.14 6.36
C ASP A 74 4.11 10.60 7.71
N ARG A 75 5.27 10.07 8.15
CA ARG A 75 5.92 10.52 9.39
C ARG A 75 6.37 11.99 9.33
N ARG A 76 6.89 12.44 8.18
CA ARG A 76 7.26 13.86 8.00
C ARG A 76 6.02 14.76 8.07
N ARG A 77 4.91 14.34 7.46
CA ARG A 77 3.63 15.08 7.50
C ARG A 77 2.94 15.05 8.86
N ALA A 78 3.13 13.99 9.64
CA ALA A 78 2.54 13.85 10.97
C ALA A 78 2.90 15.02 11.91
N GLY A 79 4.14 15.51 11.88
CA GLY A 79 4.54 16.65 12.71
C GLY A 79 3.70 17.89 12.43
N PHE A 80 3.51 18.23 11.16
CA PHE A 80 2.68 19.37 10.75
C PHE A 80 1.21 19.18 11.13
N VAL A 81 0.64 18.00 10.87
CA VAL A 81 -0.78 17.72 11.18
C VAL A 81 -1.05 17.80 12.67
N LEU A 82 -0.15 17.26 13.51
CA LEU A 82 -0.30 17.31 14.96
C LEU A 82 -0.16 18.73 15.48
N TRP A 83 0.85 19.49 15.03
CA TRP A 83 0.99 20.90 15.37
C TRP A 83 -0.27 21.69 14.99
N ARG A 84 -0.81 21.49 13.78
CA ARG A 84 -2.03 22.19 13.35
C ARG A 84 -3.27 21.76 14.14
N THR A 85 -3.32 20.50 14.57
CA THR A 85 -4.42 20.01 15.43
C THR A 85 -4.38 20.72 16.80
N GLU A 86 -3.23 20.77 17.46
CA GLU A 86 -3.05 21.48 18.72
C GLU A 86 -3.47 22.95 18.60
N GLN A 87 -3.10 23.61 17.50
CA GLN A 87 -3.47 24.99 17.24
C GLN A 87 -4.98 25.19 16.99
N ILE A 88 -5.71 24.20 16.44
CA ILE A 88 -7.18 24.28 16.31
C ILE A 88 -7.84 24.10 17.67
N LEU A 89 -7.35 23.14 18.46
CA LEU A 89 -7.87 22.84 19.79
C LEU A 89 -7.53 23.93 20.83
N ALA A 90 -6.51 24.74 20.59
CA ALA A 90 -6.20 25.89 21.45
C ALA A 90 -7.34 26.92 21.53
N GLY A 91 -8.23 26.97 20.52
CA GLY A 91 -9.39 27.87 20.50
C GLY A 91 -10.74 27.16 20.71
N SER A 92 -10.75 25.88 21.09
CA SER A 92 -12.01 25.15 21.31
C SER A 92 -12.59 25.40 22.69
N ASP A 93 -13.90 25.57 22.76
CA ASP A 93 -14.71 25.62 23.98
C ASP A 93 -15.78 24.51 23.92
N PRO A 94 -15.80 23.53 24.84
CA PRO A 94 -14.93 23.40 26.01
C PRO A 94 -13.48 23.05 25.65
N PRO A 95 -12.50 23.38 26.52
CA PRO A 95 -11.11 23.07 26.29
C PRO A 95 -10.89 21.56 26.17
N VAL A 96 -10.34 21.14 25.03
CA VAL A 96 -10.07 19.73 24.75
C VAL A 96 -8.71 19.33 25.33
N VAL A 97 -8.70 18.33 26.21
CA VAL A 97 -7.44 17.76 26.74
C VAL A 97 -6.74 16.95 25.65
N VAL A 98 -5.56 17.41 25.25
CA VAL A 98 -4.77 16.77 24.19
C VAL A 98 -3.98 15.57 24.77
N PRO A 99 -4.08 14.37 24.17
CA PRO A 99 -3.27 13.22 24.58
C PRO A 99 -1.77 13.45 24.39
N SER A 100 -0.93 12.65 25.04
CA SER A 100 0.52 12.75 24.88
C SER A 100 0.97 12.63 23.43
N ARG A 101 2.09 13.28 23.09
CA ARG A 101 2.69 13.27 21.74
C ARG A 101 2.85 11.84 21.18
N ARG A 102 3.25 10.88 22.02
CA ARG A 102 3.36 9.46 21.65
C ARG A 102 2.00 8.85 21.25
N THR A 103 0.94 9.19 21.98
CA THR A 103 -0.42 8.77 21.66
C THR A 103 -0.93 9.43 20.38
N LEU A 104 -0.64 10.72 20.17
CA LEU A 104 -0.98 11.43 18.95
C LEU A 104 -0.34 10.79 17.70
N TYR A 105 0.96 10.49 17.72
CA TYR A 105 1.62 9.80 16.60
C TYR A 105 1.05 8.39 16.35
N ARG A 106 0.62 7.68 17.42
CA ARG A 106 -0.05 6.38 17.30
C ARG A 106 -1.42 6.52 16.62
N LEU A 107 -2.21 7.52 17.01
CA LEU A 107 -3.51 7.81 16.41
C LEU A 107 -3.36 8.23 14.94
N PHE A 108 -2.42 9.12 14.64
CA PHE A 108 -2.10 9.50 13.27
C PHE A 108 -1.74 8.28 12.42
N GLY A 109 -0.91 7.37 12.93
CA GLY A 109 -0.55 6.14 12.22
C GLY A 109 -1.75 5.23 11.93
N ARG A 110 -2.75 5.18 12.84
CA ARG A 110 -4.01 4.46 12.63
C ARG A 110 -4.88 5.13 11.56
N LEU A 111 -4.99 6.46 11.58
CA LEU A 111 -5.81 7.23 10.62
C LEU A 111 -5.20 7.30 9.22
N ALA A 112 -3.87 7.40 9.13
CA ALA A 112 -3.14 7.40 7.87
C ALA A 112 -3.13 6.01 7.22
N HIS A 113 -3.46 4.96 7.98
CA HIS A 113 -3.57 3.60 7.44
C HIS A 113 -4.71 3.49 6.44
N GLY A 114 -4.42 2.95 5.26
CA GLY A 114 -5.43 2.51 4.29
C GLY A 114 -6.03 3.59 3.39
N ARG A 115 -5.92 4.88 3.76
CA ARG A 115 -6.75 5.93 3.15
C ARG A 115 -6.02 6.93 2.27
N HIS A 116 -4.68 6.85 2.15
CA HIS A 116 -3.86 7.80 1.38
C HIS A 116 -4.22 9.29 1.61
N VAL A 117 -4.76 9.63 2.80
CA VAL A 117 -5.30 10.96 3.15
C VAL A 117 -4.20 12.01 3.14
N THR A 118 -2.97 11.57 3.35
CA THR A 118 -1.78 12.40 3.39
C THR A 118 -1.17 12.63 2.01
N GLY A 119 -1.66 11.99 0.92
CA GLY A 119 -1.15 12.17 -0.45
C GLY A 119 -1.27 13.61 -0.97
N SER A 120 -0.63 13.93 -2.10
CA SER A 120 -0.77 15.27 -2.70
C SER A 120 -2.24 15.57 -3.00
N ALA A 121 -2.66 16.85 -2.88
CA ALA A 121 -4.05 17.24 -3.15
C ALA A 121 -4.52 16.83 -4.56
N ARG A 122 -3.59 16.74 -5.52
CA ARG A 122 -3.83 16.23 -6.88
C ARG A 122 -4.09 14.72 -6.88
N ALA A 123 -3.28 13.93 -6.18
CA ALA A 123 -3.43 12.48 -6.08
C ALA A 123 -4.73 12.08 -5.35
N ARG A 124 -5.12 12.82 -4.30
CA ARG A 124 -6.38 12.58 -3.58
C ARG A 124 -7.61 12.87 -4.44
N ARG A 125 -7.62 14.01 -5.15
CA ARG A 125 -8.71 14.35 -6.08
C ARG A 125 -8.85 13.32 -7.19
N SER A 126 -7.73 12.86 -7.74
CA SER A 126 -7.71 11.82 -8.78
C SER A 126 -8.21 10.47 -8.26
N LEU A 127 -7.84 10.06 -7.03
CA LEU A 127 -8.33 8.82 -6.42
C LEU A 127 -9.81 8.88 -6.04
N ALA A 128 -10.29 10.01 -5.50
CA ALA A 128 -11.69 10.21 -5.16
C ALA A 128 -12.60 10.32 -6.40
N ALA A 129 -12.03 10.74 -7.54
CA ALA A 129 -12.73 10.78 -8.82
C ALA A 129 -12.64 9.46 -9.60
N ARG A 130 -11.93 8.44 -9.09
CA ARG A 130 -11.91 7.13 -9.75
C ARG A 130 -13.22 6.40 -9.44
N PRO A 131 -13.92 5.90 -10.45
CA PRO A 131 -15.10 5.07 -10.23
C PRO A 131 -14.69 3.78 -9.50
N ASP A 132 -15.50 3.37 -8.52
CA ASP A 132 -15.30 2.12 -7.79
C ASP A 132 -15.71 0.94 -8.69
N GLY A 133 -14.72 0.34 -9.35
CA GLY A 133 -14.87 -0.90 -10.10
C GLY A 133 -14.86 -0.74 -11.63
N PRO A 134 -14.63 -1.84 -12.37
CA PRO A 134 -14.69 -1.83 -13.82
C PRO A 134 -16.11 -1.43 -14.25
N VAL A 135 -16.19 -0.35 -15.02
CA VAL A 135 -17.44 0.07 -15.65
C VAL A 135 -17.80 -1.00 -16.66
N LEU A 136 -18.63 -1.95 -16.25
CA LEU A 136 -19.26 -2.90 -17.16
C LEU A 136 -20.28 -2.10 -17.96
N LEU A 137 -19.83 -1.61 -19.11
CA LEU A 137 -20.72 -1.10 -20.15
C LEU A 137 -21.58 -2.29 -20.59
N THR A 138 -22.74 -2.44 -19.97
CA THR A 138 -23.76 -3.33 -20.48
C THR A 138 -24.32 -2.65 -21.73
N PRO A 139 -24.25 -3.28 -22.92
CA PRO A 139 -24.92 -2.73 -24.08
C PRO A 139 -26.44 -2.81 -23.82
N SER A 140 -27.08 -1.64 -23.79
CA SER A 140 -28.53 -1.49 -23.82
C SER A 140 -29.03 -2.12 -25.12
N VAL A 141 -29.76 -3.23 -25.02
CA VAL A 141 -30.52 -3.77 -26.15
C VAL A 141 -31.79 -2.93 -26.28
N ALA A 142 -32.07 -2.52 -27.52
CA ALA A 142 -33.20 -1.72 -27.96
C ALA A 142 -34.53 -2.49 -27.96
#